data_AF-A0A0G0KTB8-F1
#
_entry.id   AF-A0A0G0KTB8-F1
#
_cell.length_a   1.000
_cell.length_b   1.000
_cell.length_c   1.000
_cell.angle_alpha   90.00
_cell.angle_beta   90.00
_cell.angle_gamma   90.00
#
_symmetry.space_group_name_H-M   'P 1'
#
loop_
_entity.id
_entity.type
_entity.pdbx_description
1 polymer ?
#
loop_
_entity_poly.entity_id
_entity_poly.type
_entity_poly.pdbx_seq_one_letter_code
_entity_poly.pdbx_strand_id
1 'polypeptide(L)'
;MTEGTSVQDMRSIAAGFLVTGELMGLKIKHLSEGQKGLLSFTRLVLLKPGLLVLDEPTNHINFRHIPIIAKAINNYEGAIILISHMPDFVKEIKFDQELNLGNL
;
A
#
# COMPACT_ATOMS: atom_id res chain seq x y z
N MET A 1 5.16 -5.01 18.58
CA MET A 1 4.29 -6.10 18.10
C MET A 1 2.88 -5.53 18.09
N THR A 2 2.10 -5.73 17.04
CA THR A 2 0.71 -5.25 16.95
C THR A 2 -0.14 -6.03 17.95
N GLU A 3 -0.15 -5.58 19.20
CA GLU A 3 -1.03 -6.13 20.24
C GLU A 3 -2.48 -6.00 19.78
N GLY A 4 -3.15 -7.14 19.59
CA GLY A 4 -4.58 -7.19 19.24
C GLY A 4 -4.93 -7.72 17.86
N THR A 5 -3.99 -7.89 16.92
CA THR A 5 -4.32 -8.46 15.59
C THR A 5 -4.15 -9.97 15.60
N SER A 6 -5.23 -10.73 15.37
CA SER A 6 -5.14 -12.20 15.32
C SER A 6 -4.38 -12.66 14.06
N VAL A 7 -3.85 -13.88 14.08
CA VAL A 7 -3.22 -14.49 12.90
C VAL A 7 -4.21 -14.59 11.73
N GLN A 8 -5.49 -14.82 12.02
CA GLN A 8 -6.54 -14.85 11.01
C GLN A 8 -6.74 -13.47 10.36
N ASP A 9 -6.73 -12.40 11.15
CA ASP A 9 -6.86 -11.03 10.64
C ASP A 9 -5.66 -10.65 9.79
N MET A 10 -4.44 -10.99 10.24
CA MET A 10 -3.22 -10.76 9.46
C MET A 10 -3.27 -11.44 8.09
N ARG A 11 -3.73 -12.70 8.05
CA ARG A 11 -3.89 -13.44 6.79
C ARG A 11 -4.99 -12.86 5.90
N SER A 12 -6.09 -12.39 6.49
CA SER A 12 -7.17 -11.74 5.76
C SER A 12 -6.71 -10.43 5.10
N ILE A 13 -5.99 -9.58 5.83
CA ILE A 13 -5.41 -8.34 5.31
C ILE A 13 -4.41 -8.65 4.19
N ALA A 14 -3.48 -9.59 4.42
CA ALA A 14 -2.50 -10.01 3.43
C ALA A 14 -3.17 -10.53 2.13
N ALA A 15 -4.22 -11.34 2.25
CA ALA A 15 -4.98 -11.82 1.10
C ALA A 15 -5.65 -10.68 0.31
N GLY A 16 -6.09 -9.61 0.99
CA GLY A 16 -6.61 -8.39 0.35
C GLY A 16 -5.59 -7.68 -0.56
N PHE A 17 -4.29 -7.83 -0.27
CA PHE A 17 -3.19 -7.36 -1.10
C PHE A 17 -2.65 -8.43 -2.05
N LEU A 18 -3.38 -9.52 -2.28
CA LEU A 18 -2.97 -10.67 -3.09
C LEU A 18 -1.70 -11.38 -2.57
N VAL A 19 -1.35 -11.21 -1.30
CA VAL A 19 -0.35 -12.01 -0.61
C VAL A 19 -1.05 -13.29 -0.16
N THR A 20 -1.13 -14.27 -1.05
CA THR A 20 -1.84 -15.54 -0.82
C THR A 20 -1.03 -16.50 0.06
N GLY A 21 -1.65 -17.61 0.50
CA GLY A 21 -1.00 -18.61 1.35
C GLY A 21 0.29 -19.19 0.76
N GLU A 22 0.36 -19.35 -0.57
CA GLU A 22 1.59 -19.76 -1.26
C GLU A 22 2.70 -18.72 -1.07
N LEU A 23 2.40 -17.44 -1.32
CA LEU A 23 3.36 -16.34 -1.15
C LEU A 23 3.80 -16.17 0.31
N MET A 24 2.88 -16.36 1.27
CA MET A 24 3.19 -16.31 2.70
C MET A 24 4.19 -17.39 3.14
N GLY A 25 4.25 -18.51 2.42
CA GLY A 25 5.22 -19.59 2.67
C GLY A 25 6.62 -19.32 2.11
N LEU A 26 6.78 -18.30 1.26
CA LEU A 26 8.05 -17.99 0.59
C LEU A 26 8.92 -17.05 1.45
N LYS A 27 10.25 -17.20 1.29
CA LYS A 27 11.20 -16.20 1.79
C LYS A 27 11.09 -14.94 0.94
N ILE A 28 11.22 -13.76 1.56
CA ILE A 28 11.15 -12.44 0.89
C ILE A 28 12.06 -12.35 -0.35
N LYS A 29 13.25 -12.97 -0.29
CA LYS A 29 14.20 -12.99 -1.42
C LYS A 29 13.68 -13.69 -2.69
N HIS A 30 12.63 -14.51 -2.58
CA HIS A 30 12.00 -15.20 -3.70
C HIS A 30 10.77 -14.47 -4.25
N LEU A 31 10.37 -13.35 -3.63
CA LEU A 31 9.28 -12.52 -4.13
C LEU A 31 9.75 -11.62 -5.28
N SER A 32 8.88 -11.39 -6.26
CA SER A 32 9.10 -10.35 -7.27
C SER A 32 9.02 -8.95 -6.64
N GLU A 33 9.57 -7.93 -7.29
CA GLU A 33 9.51 -6.55 -6.77
C GLU A 33 8.08 -6.07 -6.55
N GLY A 34 7.15 -6.40 -7.46
CA GLY A 34 5.73 -6.10 -7.27
C GLY A 34 5.13 -6.79 -6.04
N GLN A 35 5.50 -8.05 -5.76
CA GLN A 35 5.06 -8.78 -4.56
C GLN A 35 5.66 -8.19 -3.28
N LYS A 36 6.92 -7.73 -3.32
CA LYS A 36 7.55 -7.02 -2.19
C LYS A 36 6.84 -5.69 -1.92
N GLY A 37 6.43 -4.98 -2.97
CA GLY A 37 5.60 -3.77 -2.85
C GLY A 37 4.28 -4.06 -2.13
N LEU A 38 3.53 -5.07 -2.58
CA LEU A 38 2.27 -5.48 -1.95
C LEU A 38 2.44 -5.94 -0.49
N LEU A 39 3.52 -6.67 -0.19
CA LEU A 39 3.87 -7.05 1.18
C LEU A 39 4.17 -5.81 2.04
N SER A 40 4.79 -4.79 1.48
CA SER A 40 5.08 -3.54 2.18
C SER A 40 3.79 -2.79 2.52
N PHE A 41 2.85 -2.68 1.58
CA PHE A 41 1.51 -2.13 1.85
C PHE A 41 0.76 -2.92 2.92
N THR A 42 0.79 -4.26 2.84
CA THR A 42 0.20 -5.14 3.86
C THR A 42 0.74 -4.80 5.25
N ARG A 43 2.06 -4.63 5.36
CA ARG A 43 2.71 -4.27 6.62
C ARG A 43 2.30 -2.88 7.11
N LEU A 44 2.19 -1.89 6.23
CA LEU A 44 1.77 -0.54 6.60
C LEU A 44 0.34 -0.52 7.17
N VAL A 45 -0.58 -1.26 6.54
CA VAL A 45 -1.96 -1.41 7.04
C VAL A 45 -2.00 -2.08 8.41
N LEU A 46 -1.17 -3.10 8.62
CA LEU A 46 -1.07 -3.78 9.93
C LEU A 46 -0.49 -2.87 11.02
N LEU A 47 0.45 -1.99 10.66
CA LEU A 47 1.07 -1.06 11.60
C LEU A 47 0.16 0.09 12.02
N LYS A 48 -0.83 0.45 11.18
CA LYS A 48 -1.75 1.58 11.41
C LYS A 48 -1.06 2.87 11.87
N PRO A 49 -0.02 3.37 11.18
CA PRO A 49 0.68 4.58 11.63
C PRO A 49 -0.23 5.83 11.63
N GLY A 50 0.01 6.79 12.52
CA GLY A 50 -0.76 8.05 12.51
C GLY A 50 -0.55 8.89 11.25
N LEU A 51 0.62 8.77 10.63
CA LEU A 51 1.01 9.44 9.37
C LEU A 51 1.75 8.44 8.48
N LEU A 52 1.38 8.42 7.20
CA LEU A 52 2.03 7.65 6.16
C LEU A 52 2.58 8.58 5.09
N VAL A 53 3.85 8.39 4.72
CA VAL A 53 4.49 9.12 3.62
C VAL A 53 4.83 8.11 2.53
N LEU A 54 4.27 8.31 1.33
CA LEU A 54 4.44 7.43 0.19
C LEU A 54 5.15 8.21 -0.92
N ASP A 55 6.37 7.80 -1.22
CA ASP A 55 7.14 8.31 -2.35
C ASP A 55 7.10 7.31 -3.50
N GLU A 56 6.45 7.69 -4.60
CA GLU A 56 6.25 6.87 -5.79
C GLU A 56 5.73 5.45 -5.52
N PRO A 57 4.59 5.30 -4.80
CA PRO A 57 4.11 4.00 -4.31
C PRO A 57 3.74 2.98 -5.40
N THR A 58 3.57 3.43 -6.63
CA THR A 58 3.20 2.60 -7.78
C THR A 58 4.41 2.20 -8.63
N ASN A 59 5.61 2.67 -8.29
CA ASN A 59 6.81 2.32 -9.04
C ASN A 59 7.09 0.81 -8.94
N HIS A 60 7.45 0.20 -10.07
CA HIS A 60 7.64 -1.24 -10.22
C HIS A 60 6.41 -2.11 -9.89
N ILE A 61 5.23 -1.51 -9.70
CA ILE A 61 3.98 -2.22 -9.48
C ILE A 61 3.32 -2.52 -10.83
N ASN A 62 2.88 -3.76 -11.01
CA ASN A 62 2.10 -4.15 -12.19
C ASN A 62 0.74 -3.43 -12.17
N PHE A 63 0.29 -2.93 -13.32
CA PHE A 63 -0.98 -2.19 -13.48
C PHE A 63 -2.19 -2.87 -12.81
N ARG A 64 -2.23 -4.21 -12.79
CA ARG A 64 -3.33 -4.98 -12.16
C ARG A 64 -3.46 -4.77 -10.65
N HIS A 65 -2.41 -4.27 -10.01
CA HIS A 65 -2.34 -4.05 -8.56
C HIS A 65 -2.66 -2.60 -8.16
N ILE A 66 -2.67 -1.68 -9.12
CA ILE A 66 -2.94 -0.25 -8.90
C ILE A 66 -4.31 -0.04 -8.21
N PRO A 67 -5.42 -0.67 -8.65
CA PRO A 67 -6.72 -0.45 -8.00
C PRO A 67 -6.78 -0.93 -6.55
N ILE A 68 -5.98 -1.95 -6.21
CA ILE A 68 -5.92 -2.49 -4.84
C ILE A 68 -5.20 -1.50 -3.92
N ILE A 69 -4.10 -0.92 -4.40
CA ILE A 69 -3.35 0.10 -3.66
C ILE A 69 -4.20 1.35 -3.50
N ALA A 70 -4.86 1.81 -4.56
CA ALA A 70 -5.73 2.98 -4.51
C ALA A 70 -6.88 2.79 -3.50
N LYS A 71 -7.52 1.61 -3.52
CA LYS A 71 -8.54 1.26 -2.52
C LYS A 71 -7.99 1.25 -1.09
N ALA A 72 -6.78 0.74 -0.88
CA ALA A 72 -6.16 0.72 0.44
C ALA A 72 -5.87 2.14 0.96
N ILE A 73 -5.35 3.02 0.10
CA ILE A 73 -5.09 4.43 0.43
C ILE A 73 -6.41 5.15 0.77
N ASN A 74 -7.44 4.99 -0.06
CA ASN A 74 -8.74 5.63 0.17
C ASN A 74 -9.48 5.16 1.43
N ASN A 75 -9.16 3.96 1.93
CA ASN A 75 -9.75 3.39 3.15
C ASN A 75 -8.86 3.60 4.38
N TYR A 76 -7.72 4.26 4.22
CA TYR A 76 -6.79 4.49 5.32
C TYR A 76 -7.32 5.59 6.23
N GLU A 77 -7.42 5.31 7.53
CA GLU A 77 -7.99 6.23 8.51
C GLU A 77 -6.99 7.26 9.05
N GLY A 78 -5.68 7.10 8.78
CA GLY A 78 -4.64 8.04 9.19
C GLY A 78 -4.32 9.10 8.14
N ALA A 79 -3.39 10.00 8.47
CA ALA A 79 -2.93 11.00 7.51
C ALA A 79 -2.02 10.37 6.44
N ILE A 80 -2.15 10.80 5.19
CA ILE A 80 -1.29 10.37 4.07
C ILE A 80 -0.68 11.58 3.39
N ILE A 81 0.64 11.55 3.17
CA ILE A 81 1.35 12.39 2.21
C ILE A 81 1.75 11.48 1.05
N LEU A 82 1.28 11.81 -0.15
CA LEU A 82 1.49 11.02 -1.36
C LEU A 82 2.25 11.84 -2.40
N ILE A 83 3.34 11.28 -2.91
CA ILE A 83 4.11 11.80 -4.04
C ILE A 83 3.98 10.78 -5.18
N SER A 84 3.51 11.22 -6.34
CA SER A 84 3.29 10.35 -7.49
C SER A 84 3.38 11.15 -8.79
N HIS A 85 4.13 10.64 -9.77
CA HIS A 85 4.14 11.19 -11.14
C HIS A 85 3.10 10.55 -12.08
N MET A 86 2.29 9.60 -11.59
CA MET A 86 1.35 8.83 -12.42
C MET A 86 -0.08 9.41 -12.36
N PRO A 87 -0.58 10.09 -13.42
CA PRO A 87 -1.85 10.81 -13.35
C PRO A 87 -3.06 9.89 -13.16
N ASP A 88 -3.05 8.72 -13.79
CA ASP A 88 -4.18 7.80 -13.71
C ASP A 88 -4.33 7.17 -12.32
N PHE A 89 -3.22 6.95 -11.61
CA PHE A 89 -3.26 6.55 -10.21
C PHE A 89 -3.79 7.68 -9.32
N VAL A 90 -3.29 8.91 -9.50
CA VAL A 90 -3.73 10.07 -8.71
C VAL A 90 -5.23 10.32 -8.85
N LYS A 91 -5.81 10.11 -10.05
CA LYS A 91 -7.26 10.21 -10.28
C LYS A 91 -8.09 9.20 -9.48
N GLU A 92 -7.52 8.06 -9.09
CA GLU A 92 -8.22 7.06 -8.26
C GLU A 92 -8.17 7.40 -6.76
N ILE A 93 -7.35 8.36 -6.34
CA ILE A 93 -7.14 8.72 -4.94
C ILE A 93 -8.00 9.92 -4.56
N LYS A 94 -8.64 9.85 -3.39
CA LYS A 94 -9.30 10.98 -2.75
C LYS A 94 -8.28 11.71 -1.88
N PHE A 95 -8.14 13.01 -2.08
CA PHE A 95 -7.26 13.86 -1.28
C PHE A 95 -7.95 15.20 -1.00
N ASP A 96 -7.67 15.77 0.17
CA ASP A 96 -8.25 17.06 0.59
C ASP A 96 -7.43 18.26 0.10
N GLN A 97 -6.14 18.07 -0.13
CA GLN A 97 -5.19 19.13 -0.51
C GLN A 97 -4.22 18.63 -1.58
N GLU A 98 -3.90 19.51 -2.52
CA GLU A 98 -2.85 19.31 -3.53
C GLU A 98 -1.76 20.36 -3.31
N LEU A 99 -0.51 19.92 -3.21
CA LEU A 99 0.64 20.79 -3.10
C LEU A 99 1.44 20.76 -4.40
N ASN A 100 1.33 21.83 -5.20
CA ASN A 100 2.13 21.99 -6.42
C ASN A 100 3.43 22.74 -6.10
N LEU A 101 4.56 22.03 -6.15
CA LEU A 101 5.87 22.59 -5.84
C LEU A 101 6.49 23.43 -6.96
N GLY A 102 5.91 23.43 -8.17
CA GLY A 102 6.44 24.19 -9.32
C GLY A 102 6.20 25.70 -9.25
N ASN A 103 5.39 26.15 -8.29
CA ASN A 103 5.01 27.55 -8.09
C ASN A 103 5.49 28.11 -6.73
N LEU A 104 6.44 27.42 -6.07
CA LEU A 104 7.11 27.87 -4.85
C LEU A 104 8.33 28.74 -5.16
#